data_AF-A0A0V0H5L3-F1
#
_entry.id   AF-A0A0V0H5L3-F1
#
_cell.length_a   1.000
_cell.length_b   1.000
_cell.length_c   1.000
_cell.angle_alpha   90.00
_cell.angle_beta   90.00
_cell.angle_gamma   90.00
#
_symmetry.space_group_name_H-M   'P 1'
#
loop_
_entity.id
_entity.type
_entity.pdbx_description
1 polymer ?
#
loop_
_entity_poly.entity_id
_entity_poly.type
_entity_poly.pdbx_seq_one_letter_code
_entity_poly.pdbx_strand_id
1 'polypeptide(L)'
;MYIQGKNDKHEKIEMTAPVMTQVMPSDGPLCSTSFVVSFYVPKNNQQNPPSAEGLHPQKWNESSYAAVRQFSGFITDDDLPREAAALSASIAGTKWAAAIEKSRSKDNSTLYAVAQYNSPFEFRGRVNEMWFTFVMDSA
;
A
#
# COMPACT_ATOMS: atom_id res chain seq x y z
N MET A 1 -12.44 17.04 4.97
CA MET A 1 -11.42 15.99 4.72
C MET A 1 -10.19 16.63 4.08
N TYR A 2 -8.99 16.05 4.21
CA TYR A 2 -7.73 16.62 3.68
C TYR A 2 -7.86 17.13 2.24
N ILE A 3 -8.28 16.24 1.34
CA ILE A 3 -8.48 16.53 -0.09
C ILE A 3 -9.63 17.50 -0.39
N GLN A 4 -10.53 17.72 0.57
CA GLN A 4 -11.68 18.63 0.41
C GLN A 4 -11.36 20.06 0.90
N GLY A 5 -10.08 20.39 1.11
CA GLY A 5 -9.66 21.69 1.62
C GLY A 5 -9.47 21.76 3.13
N LYS A 6 -9.54 20.64 3.87
CA LYS A 6 -9.14 20.61 5.29
C LYS A 6 -7.63 20.35 5.40
N ASN A 7 -6.86 21.26 4.81
CA ASN A 7 -5.40 21.32 4.85
C ASN A 7 -4.98 22.80 5.05
N ASP A 8 -3.73 23.04 5.40
CA ASP A 8 -3.18 24.38 5.67
C ASP A 8 -3.36 25.38 4.51
N LYS A 9 -3.40 24.91 3.27
CA LYS A 9 -3.60 25.73 2.06
C LYS A 9 -5.07 25.93 1.68
N HIS A 10 -6.02 25.33 2.39
CA HIS A 10 -7.45 25.33 2.05
C HIS A 10 -7.74 24.85 0.61
N GLU A 11 -6.84 24.03 0.06
CA GLU A 11 -6.85 23.63 -1.34
C GLU A 11 -7.66 22.34 -1.52
N LYS A 12 -8.52 22.30 -2.54
CA LYS A 12 -9.14 21.04 -2.96
C LYS A 12 -8.13 20.27 -3.81
N ILE A 13 -7.85 19.03 -3.40
CA ILE A 13 -6.93 18.13 -4.08
C ILE A 13 -7.77 17.09 -4.80
N GLU A 14 -7.45 16.84 -6.06
CA GLU A 14 -8.11 15.81 -6.85
C GLU A 14 -7.96 14.44 -6.19
N MET A 15 -9.06 13.69 -6.16
CA MET A 15 -9.02 12.30 -5.71
C MET A 15 -8.21 11.46 -6.69
N THR A 16 -7.41 10.55 -6.15
CA THR A 16 -6.56 9.66 -6.93
C THR A 16 -6.82 8.21 -6.55
N ALA A 17 -6.53 7.33 -7.48
CA ALA A 17 -6.45 5.90 -7.26
C ALA A 17 -5.01 5.41 -7.48
N PRO A 18 -4.59 4.33 -6.81
CA PRO A 18 -5.33 3.59 -5.79
C PRO A 18 -5.24 4.24 -4.40
N VAL A 19 -6.17 3.87 -3.51
CA VAL A 19 -5.96 3.95 -2.06
C VAL A 19 -5.20 2.69 -1.66
N MET A 20 -4.08 2.86 -0.94
CA MET A 20 -3.19 1.79 -0.53
C MET A 20 -3.29 1.57 0.98
N THR A 21 -3.46 0.32 1.41
CA THR A 21 -3.37 -0.07 2.82
C THR A 21 -2.17 -0.98 3.02
N GLN A 22 -1.18 -0.55 3.80
CA GLN A 22 0.00 -1.33 4.16
C GLN A 22 -0.24 -2.02 5.50
N VAL A 23 0.00 -3.33 5.56
CA VAL A 23 -0.08 -4.12 6.79
C VAL A 23 1.31 -4.34 7.34
N MET A 24 1.54 -3.91 8.58
CA MET A 24 2.83 -4.01 9.26
C MET A 24 2.74 -4.96 10.45
N PRO A 25 3.79 -5.75 10.72
CA PRO A 25 3.89 -6.49 11.96
C PRO A 25 4.02 -5.48 13.12
N SER A 26 3.47 -5.81 14.29
CA SER A 26 3.61 -4.97 15.49
C SER A 26 4.47 -5.65 16.53
N ASP A 27 5.29 -4.86 17.22
CA ASP A 27 6.21 -5.31 18.27
C ASP A 27 5.55 -5.52 19.64
N GLY A 28 4.22 -5.42 19.73
CA GLY A 28 3.49 -5.48 20.99
C GLY A 28 3.17 -6.90 21.50
N PRO A 29 3.07 -7.12 22.82
CA PRO A 29 2.77 -8.43 23.43
C PRO A 29 1.39 -9.00 23.06
N LEU A 30 0.53 -8.22 22.41
CA LEU A 30 -0.80 -8.62 21.95
C LEU A 30 -0.88 -8.93 20.45
N CYS A 31 0.24 -8.94 19.70
CA CYS A 31 0.28 -9.23 18.26
C CYS A 31 -0.80 -8.49 17.43
N SER A 32 -1.04 -7.21 17.73
CA SER A 32 -2.01 -6.40 16.98
C SER A 32 -1.39 -5.90 15.67
N THR A 33 -1.89 -6.27 14.49
CA THR A 33 -1.39 -5.74 13.21
C THR A 33 -1.64 -4.23 13.08
N SER A 34 -0.63 -3.47 12.70
CA SER A 34 -0.76 -2.04 12.41
C SER A 34 -1.07 -1.81 10.93
N PHE A 35 -1.91 -0.83 10.63
CA PHE A 35 -2.32 -0.49 9.26
C PHE A 35 -1.97 0.96 8.94
N VAL A 36 -1.35 1.19 7.79
CA VAL A 36 -1.12 2.53 7.24
C VAL A 36 -1.92 2.69 5.97
N VAL A 37 -2.85 3.65 5.96
CA VAL A 37 -3.66 3.98 4.78
C VAL A 37 -3.06 5.22 4.11
N SER A 38 -2.74 5.07 2.83
CA SER A 38 -2.14 6.12 1.99
C SER A 38 -2.95 6.30 0.71
N PHE A 39 -2.92 7.49 0.14
CA PHE A 39 -3.40 7.77 -1.21
C PHE A 39 -2.31 8.52 -1.98
N TYR A 40 -2.36 8.43 -3.30
CA TYR A 40 -1.37 9.09 -4.15
C TYR A 40 -1.61 10.60 -4.18
N VAL A 41 -0.62 11.40 -3.80
CA VAL A 41 -0.71 12.86 -3.95
C VAL A 41 -0.53 13.22 -5.43
N PRO A 42 -1.47 13.97 -6.05
CA PRO A 42 -1.35 14.39 -7.45
C PRO A 42 -0.04 15.12 -7.75
N LYS A 43 0.49 14.95 -8.96
CA LYS A 43 1.80 15.48 -9.39
C LYS A 43 2.00 16.96 -9.06
N ASN A 44 0.97 17.79 -9.24
CA ASN A 44 1.02 19.22 -8.98
C ASN A 44 1.26 19.54 -7.50
N ASN A 45 0.86 18.65 -6.58
CA ASN A 45 0.98 18.83 -5.14
C ASN A 45 2.20 18.09 -4.56
N GLN A 46 2.92 17.27 -5.34
CA GLN A 46 4.02 16.43 -4.81
C GLN A 46 5.25 17.22 -4.34
N GLN A 47 5.55 18.36 -4.97
CA GLN A 47 6.71 19.16 -4.58
C GLN A 47 6.55 19.75 -3.17
N ASN A 48 5.32 20.13 -2.81
CA ASN A 48 4.99 20.72 -1.53
C ASN A 48 3.55 20.35 -1.13
N PRO A 49 3.31 19.11 -0.67
CA PRO A 49 1.97 18.65 -0.31
C PRO A 49 1.41 19.51 0.83
N PRO A 50 0.15 19.97 0.76
CA PRO A 50 -0.49 20.67 1.88
C PRO A 50 -0.38 19.85 3.17
N SER A 51 -0.15 20.50 4.30
CA SER A 51 -0.08 19.83 5.61
C SER A 51 -1.47 19.73 6.23
N ALA A 52 -1.69 18.72 7.07
CA ALA A 52 -2.88 18.60 7.91
C ALA A 52 -2.56 17.81 9.18
N GLU A 53 -3.27 18.14 10.26
CA GLU A 53 -3.13 17.46 11.54
C GLU A 53 -3.42 15.96 11.42
N GLY A 54 -2.53 15.13 11.99
CA GLY A 54 -2.67 13.67 11.99
C GLY A 54 -2.30 12.98 10.67
N LEU A 55 -1.85 13.72 9.65
CA LEU A 55 -1.36 13.16 8.38
C LEU A 55 0.12 13.47 8.19
N HIS A 56 0.83 12.54 7.56
CA HIS A 56 2.25 12.69 7.24
C HIS A 56 2.50 12.32 5.78
N PRO A 57 3.32 13.08 5.05
CA PRO A 57 3.71 12.71 3.69
C PRO A 57 4.66 11.51 3.73
N GLN A 58 4.26 10.44 3.04
CA GLN A 58 5.10 9.26 2.84
C GLN A 58 5.81 9.36 1.48
N LYS A 59 7.15 9.34 1.47
CA LYS A 59 7.94 9.31 0.23
C LYS A 59 8.27 7.87 -0.13
N TRP A 60 7.94 7.49 -1.37
CA TRP A 60 8.37 6.23 -1.94
C TRP A 60 9.70 6.44 -2.65
N ASN A 61 10.68 5.61 -2.33
CA ASN A 61 12.03 5.62 -2.86
C ASN A 61 12.06 5.06 -4.29
N GLU A 62 12.91 5.63 -5.14
CA GLU A 62 12.97 5.34 -6.59
C GLU A 62 13.33 3.88 -6.93
N SER A 63 13.99 3.17 -6.02
CA SER A 63 14.41 1.77 -6.21
C SER A 63 13.44 0.72 -5.66
N SER A 64 12.15 1.07 -5.53
CA SER A 64 11.13 0.17 -4.98
C SER A 64 10.46 -0.64 -6.10
N TYR A 65 10.47 -1.96 -5.95
CA TYR A 65 9.80 -2.92 -6.82
C TYR A 65 8.60 -3.53 -6.09
N ALA A 66 7.63 -4.04 -6.85
CA ALA A 66 6.49 -4.77 -6.30
C ALA A 66 6.19 -6.02 -7.13
N ALA A 67 5.96 -7.14 -6.45
CA ALA A 67 5.25 -8.28 -7.03
C ALA A 67 3.76 -8.07 -6.78
N VAL A 68 2.96 -8.13 -7.85
CA VAL A 68 1.55 -7.72 -7.82
C VAL A 68 0.66 -8.87 -8.25
N ARG A 69 -0.43 -9.08 -7.50
CA ARG A 69 -1.52 -9.98 -7.87
C ARG A 69 -2.84 -9.22 -7.86
N GLN A 70 -3.50 -9.16 -9.02
CA GLN A 70 -4.83 -8.57 -9.15
C GLN A 70 -5.92 -9.58 -8.75
N PHE A 71 -6.94 -9.09 -8.06
CA PHE A 71 -8.12 -9.87 -7.69
C PHE A 71 -9.38 -8.97 -7.66
N SER A 72 -10.55 -9.60 -7.71
CA SER A 72 -11.84 -8.90 -7.85
C SER A 72 -12.74 -9.09 -6.63
N GLY A 73 -13.82 -8.31 -6.56
CA GLY A 73 -14.80 -8.38 -5.49
C GLY A 73 -14.56 -7.38 -4.36
N PHE A 74 -15.37 -7.49 -3.30
CA PHE A 74 -15.13 -6.77 -2.06
C PHE A 74 -14.06 -7.49 -1.26
N ILE A 75 -13.19 -6.73 -0.60
CA ILE A 75 -12.17 -7.29 0.28
C ILE A 75 -12.82 -7.58 1.63
N THR A 76 -12.74 -8.83 2.06
CA THR A 76 -13.00 -9.24 3.44
C THR A 76 -11.68 -9.56 4.16
N ASP A 77 -11.71 -9.63 5.49
CA ASP A 77 -10.52 -9.96 6.28
C ASP A 77 -9.98 -11.36 5.93
N ASP A 78 -10.84 -12.29 5.49
CA ASP A 78 -10.47 -13.63 5.05
C ASP A 78 -9.83 -13.65 3.65
N ASP A 79 -10.11 -12.66 2.79
CA ASP A 79 -9.54 -12.58 1.45
C ASP A 79 -8.06 -12.20 1.48
N LEU A 80 -7.66 -11.35 2.42
CA LEU A 80 -6.29 -10.84 2.52
C LEU A 80 -5.25 -11.96 2.67
N PRO A 81 -5.35 -12.88 3.66
CA PRO A 81 -4.38 -13.96 3.78
C PRO A 81 -4.44 -14.92 2.58
N ARG A 82 -5.62 -15.13 1.99
CA ARG A 82 -5.79 -16.01 0.82
C ARG A 82 -5.07 -15.46 -0.41
N GLU A 83 -5.24 -14.17 -0.72
CA GLU A 83 -4.59 -13.54 -1.87
C GLU A 83 -3.09 -13.33 -1.64
N ALA A 84 -2.67 -13.04 -0.39
CA ALA A 84 -1.25 -13.01 -0.03
C ALA A 84 -0.58 -14.38 -0.21
N ALA A 85 -1.21 -15.46 0.27
CA ALA A 85 -0.71 -16.82 0.07
C ALA A 85 -0.63 -17.19 -1.42
N ALA A 86 -1.65 -16.83 -2.21
CA ALA A 86 -1.65 -17.06 -3.65
C ALA A 86 -0.53 -16.29 -4.38
N LEU A 87 -0.26 -15.04 -4.00
CA LEU A 87 0.87 -14.28 -4.54
C LEU A 87 2.20 -14.93 -4.13
N SER A 88 2.36 -15.31 -2.87
CA SER A 88 3.56 -16.00 -2.37
C SER A 88 3.83 -17.30 -3.14
N ALA A 89 2.81 -18.12 -3.35
CA ALA A 89 2.91 -19.34 -4.14
C ALA A 89 3.32 -19.06 -5.60
N SER A 90 2.80 -17.98 -6.20
CA SER A 90 3.08 -17.60 -7.59
C SER A 90 4.53 -17.19 -7.83
N ILE A 91 5.21 -16.66 -6.79
CA ILE A 91 6.61 -16.23 -6.88
C ILE A 91 7.60 -17.23 -6.26
N ALA A 92 7.10 -18.32 -5.67
CA ALA A 92 7.93 -19.32 -5.00
C ALA A 92 9.00 -19.90 -5.95
N GLY A 93 10.22 -20.05 -5.45
CA GLY A 93 11.36 -20.55 -6.22
C GLY A 93 11.97 -19.56 -7.22
N THR A 94 11.40 -18.35 -7.36
CA THR A 94 12.00 -17.29 -8.19
C THR A 94 13.03 -16.49 -7.41
N LYS A 95 13.93 -15.79 -8.12
CA LYS A 95 14.86 -14.83 -7.50
C LYS A 95 14.14 -13.69 -6.76
N TRP A 96 12.88 -13.40 -7.12
CA TRP A 96 12.08 -12.35 -6.51
C TRP A 96 11.59 -12.72 -5.11
N ALA A 97 11.26 -13.99 -4.89
CA ALA A 97 10.89 -14.47 -3.55
C ALA A 97 12.02 -14.21 -2.54
N ALA A 98 13.27 -14.50 -2.91
CA ALA A 98 14.42 -14.21 -2.05
C ALA A 98 14.61 -12.71 -1.80
N ALA A 99 14.44 -11.86 -2.82
CA ALA A 99 14.54 -10.40 -2.68
C ALA A 99 13.44 -9.81 -1.77
N ILE A 100 12.22 -10.35 -1.88
CA ILE A 100 11.08 -9.97 -1.02
C ILE A 100 11.34 -10.37 0.43
N GLU A 101 11.76 -11.62 0.69
CA GLU A 101 12.06 -12.07 2.05
C GLU A 101 13.23 -11.29 2.68
N LYS A 102 14.28 -11.02 1.89
CA LYS A 102 15.40 -10.15 2.34
C LYS A 102 14.91 -8.74 2.69
N SER A 103 14.01 -8.17 1.89
CA SER A 103 13.44 -6.84 2.16
C SER A 103 12.56 -6.86 3.41
N ARG A 104 11.80 -7.95 3.63
CA ARG A 104 10.96 -8.16 4.81
C ARG A 104 11.74 -8.25 6.12
N SER A 105 12.88 -8.93 6.08
CA SER A 105 13.75 -9.12 7.25
C SER A 105 14.44 -7.85 7.76
N LYS A 106 14.41 -6.75 7.00
CA LYS A 106 14.93 -5.46 7.41
C LYS A 106 13.79 -4.63 8.03
N ASP A 107 14.00 -4.17 9.27
CA ASP A 107 13.25 -3.09 9.94
C ASP A 107 11.72 -3.14 9.83
N ASN A 108 11.06 -4.12 10.48
CA ASN A 108 9.59 -4.17 10.65
C ASN A 108 8.78 -3.71 9.43
N SER A 109 9.24 -4.17 8.27
CA SER A 109 8.75 -3.69 7.00
C SER A 109 7.34 -4.21 6.72
N THR A 110 6.67 -3.57 5.77
CA THR A 110 5.33 -3.94 5.32
C THR A 110 5.28 -5.42 4.92
N LEU A 111 4.39 -6.20 5.53
CA LEU A 111 4.16 -7.60 5.18
C LEU A 111 3.62 -7.70 3.75
N TYR A 112 2.59 -6.91 3.50
CA TYR A 112 1.95 -6.74 2.20
C TYR A 112 1.16 -5.44 2.17
N ALA A 113 0.86 -4.97 0.97
CA ALA A 113 -0.01 -3.83 0.76
C ALA A 113 -1.18 -4.20 -0.15
N VAL A 114 -2.31 -3.53 0.03
CA VAL A 114 -3.52 -3.72 -0.76
C VAL A 114 -3.87 -2.40 -1.43
N ALA A 115 -3.83 -2.39 -2.76
CA ALA A 115 -4.24 -1.26 -3.59
C ALA A 115 -5.69 -1.45 -4.03
N GLN A 116 -6.53 -0.46 -3.73
CA GLN A 116 -7.95 -0.43 -4.08
C GLN A 116 -8.20 0.73 -5.04
N TYR A 117 -8.64 0.40 -6.25
CA TYR A 117 -8.81 1.39 -7.32
C TYR A 117 -10.22 1.99 -7.36
N ASN A 118 -11.19 1.28 -6.80
CA ASN A 118 -12.61 1.63 -6.90
C ASN A 118 -13.12 2.34 -5.65
N SER A 119 -13.98 3.33 -5.88
CA SER A 119 -14.74 4.01 -4.83
C SER A 119 -15.51 2.99 -3.97
N PRO A 120 -15.70 3.24 -2.66
CA PRO A 120 -16.56 2.40 -1.82
C PRO A 120 -18.01 2.31 -2.32
N PHE A 121 -18.44 3.22 -3.19
CA PHE A 121 -19.79 3.25 -3.80
C PHE A 121 -19.86 2.55 -5.17
N GLU A 122 -18.76 1.99 -5.68
CA GLU A 122 -18.72 1.24 -6.94
C GLU A 122 -18.86 -0.27 -6.69
N PHE A 123 -20.02 -0.84 -7.05
CA PHE A 123 -20.34 -2.23 -6.68
C PHE A 123 -19.97 -3.29 -7.73
N ARG A 124 -19.54 -2.90 -8.94
CA ARG A 124 -19.21 -3.82 -10.05
C ARG A 124 -17.84 -3.50 -10.64
N GLY A 125 -17.17 -4.51 -11.21
CA GLY A 125 -15.88 -4.34 -11.88
C GLY A 125 -14.76 -3.88 -10.93
N ARG A 126 -14.84 -4.26 -9.65
CA ARG A 126 -13.84 -3.87 -8.65
C ARG A 126 -12.49 -4.52 -8.95
N VAL A 127 -11.46 -3.69 -8.99
CA VAL A 127 -10.05 -4.05 -9.16
C VAL A 127 -9.33 -3.77 -7.85
N ASN A 128 -8.81 -4.83 -7.26
CA ASN A 128 -7.92 -4.77 -6.11
C ASN A 128 -6.60 -5.45 -6.48
N GLU A 129 -5.53 -5.02 -5.83
CA GLU A 129 -4.21 -5.60 -6.05
C GLU A 129 -3.51 -5.87 -4.72
N MET A 130 -2.95 -7.08 -4.58
CA MET A 130 -2.09 -7.50 -3.49
C MET A 130 -0.64 -7.28 -3.89
N TRP A 131 0.12 -6.56 -3.06
CA TRP A 131 1.48 -6.10 -3.38
C TRP A 131 2.46 -6.61 -2.33
N PHE A 132 3.54 -7.25 -2.80
CA PHE A 132 4.76 -7.48 -2.00
C PHE A 132 5.86 -6.54 -2.51
N THR A 133 6.18 -5.52 -1.72
CA THR A 133 7.20 -4.53 -2.06
C THR A 133 8.58 -5.01 -1.65
N PHE A 134 9.59 -4.74 -2.48
CA PHE A 134 10.98 -5.12 -2.22
C PHE A 134 11.95 -4.15 -2.89
N VAL A 135 13.18 -4.14 -2.41
CA VAL A 135 14.29 -3.45 -3.07
C VAL A 135 15.21 -4.49 -3.71
N MET A 136 15.72 -4.16 -4.89
CA MET A 136 16.80 -4.93 -5.50
C MET A 136 18.12 -4.24 -5.17
N ASP A 137 19.15 -5.02 -4.84
CA ASP A 137 20.50 -4.46 -4.74
C ASP A 137 20.87 -3.88 -6.12
N SER A 138 21.36 -2.64 -6.14
CA SER A 138 21.91 -2.04 -7.35
C SER A 138 23.12 -2.86 -7.80
N ALA A 139 23.10 -3.31 -9.06
CA ALA A 139 24.19 -4.03 -9.70
C ALA A 139 25.48 -3.18 -9.76
#